data_AF-A0A954WJH2-F1
#
_entry.id   AF-A0A954WJH2-F1
#
_cell.length_a   1.000
_cell.length_b   1.000
_cell.length_c   1.000
_cell.angle_alpha   90.00
_cell.angle_beta   90.00
_cell.angle_gamma   90.00
#
_symmetry.space_group_name_H-M   'P 1'
#
loop_
_entity.id
_entity.type
_entity.pdbx_description
1 polymer ?
#
loop_
_entity_poly.entity_id
_entity_poly.type
_entity_poly.pdbx_seq_one_letter_code
_entity_poly.pdbx_strand_id
1 'polypeptide(L)' 'DQAPVGVFNHHLGHGIGLFPHEAPHLNPHWDDTFEAGDVFTAEPGLYADELRAGMRIENDYLVTENGVERLTDFSLEL' A
#
# COMPACT_ATOMS: atom_id res chain seq x y z
N ASP A 1 6.96 2.42 20.64
CA ASP A 1 7.15 3.84 20.28
C ASP A 1 6.11 4.21 19.24
N GLN A 2 4.99 4.76 19.71
CA GLN A 2 3.81 5.00 18.88
C GLN A 2 4.02 6.22 18.00
N ALA A 3 3.61 6.10 16.74
CA ALA A 3 3.59 7.24 15.85
C ALA A 3 2.51 8.24 16.33
N PRO A 4 2.77 9.56 16.28
CA PRO A 4 1.75 10.55 16.59
C PRO A 4 0.49 10.35 15.75
N VAL A 5 -0.68 10.74 16.28
CA VAL A 5 -1.91 10.77 15.49
C VAL A 5 -1.69 11.57 14.20
N GLY A 6 -2.05 10.97 13.07
CA GLY A 6 -1.85 11.53 11.74
C GLY A 6 -0.54 11.10 11.05
N VAL A 7 0.25 10.22 11.67
CA VAL A 7 1.48 9.67 11.08
C VAL A 7 1.26 8.24 10.58
N PHE A 8 1.63 7.98 9.33
CA PHE A 8 1.70 6.64 8.75
C PHE A 8 3.09 6.06 9.00
N ASN A 9 3.20 5.05 9.85
CA ASN A 9 4.48 4.54 10.37
C ASN A 9 4.94 3.20 9.76
N HIS A 10 4.36 2.83 8.63
CA HIS A 10 4.73 1.67 7.84
C HIS A 10 4.93 2.08 6.37
N HIS A 11 5.41 1.16 5.53
CA HIS A 11 5.52 1.39 4.09
C HIS A 11 4.13 1.59 3.48
N LEU A 12 4.06 2.27 2.32
CA LEU A 12 2.78 2.44 1.63
C LEU A 12 2.28 1.12 1.04
N GLY A 13 3.18 0.19 0.73
CA GLY A 13 2.85 -1.13 0.18
C GLY A 13 4.05 -1.84 -0.42
N HIS A 14 3.79 -2.91 -1.16
CA HIS A 14 4.80 -3.80 -1.73
C HIS A 14 4.30 -4.47 -3.01
N GLY A 15 5.20 -5.04 -3.80
CA GLY A 15 4.85 -5.91 -4.91
C GLY A 15 4.21 -7.21 -4.42
N ILE A 16 3.36 -7.82 -5.24
CA ILE A 16 2.70 -9.09 -4.95
C ILE A 16 2.67 -9.98 -6.19
N GLY A 17 2.89 -11.27 -5.97
CA GLY A 17 2.90 -12.27 -7.03
C GLY A 17 2.90 -13.68 -6.48
N LEU A 18 4.01 -14.39 -6.66
CA LEU A 18 4.17 -15.72 -6.04
C LEU A 18 4.41 -15.61 -4.54
N PHE A 19 5.00 -14.50 -4.10
CA PHE A 19 5.17 -14.18 -2.70
C PHE A 19 4.23 -13.06 -2.29
N PRO A 20 3.79 -13.04 -1.02
CA PRO A 20 2.94 -11.96 -0.53
C PRO A 20 3.68 -10.61 -0.58
N HIS A 21 4.99 -10.61 -0.33
CA HIS A 21 5.83 -9.42 -0.40
C HIS A 21 6.98 -9.67 -1.38
N GLU A 22 7.01 -8.89 -2.45
CA GLU A 22 8.06 -8.85 -3.46
C GLU A 22 8.30 -7.40 -3.91
N ALA A 23 9.28 -7.19 -4.81
CA ALA A 23 9.46 -5.89 -5.46
C ALA A 23 8.33 -5.65 -6.49
N PRO A 24 8.01 -4.39 -6.85
CA PRO A 24 8.60 -3.14 -6.37
C PRO A 24 8.09 -2.73 -4.98
N HIS A 25 8.92 -2.08 -4.18
CA HIS A 25 8.56 -1.67 -2.83
C HIS A 25 8.16 -0.19 -2.75
N LEU A 26 7.07 0.10 -2.04
CA LEU A 26 6.58 1.47 -1.88
C LEU A 26 7.01 2.05 -0.54
N ASN A 27 8.28 2.47 -0.44
CA ASN A 27 8.76 3.25 0.70
C ASN A 27 9.84 4.28 0.31
N PRO A 28 10.12 5.29 1.17
CA PRO A 28 11.10 6.34 0.86
C PRO A 28 12.58 5.91 0.84
N HIS A 29 12.88 4.67 1.23
CA HIS A 29 14.24 4.15 1.37
C HIS A 29 14.64 3.19 0.24
N TRP A 30 13.74 2.92 -0.70
CA TRP A 30 13.98 2.11 -1.90
C TRP A 30 13.81 2.93 -3.16
N ASP A 31 14.53 2.54 -4.21
CA ASP A 31 14.60 3.22 -5.51
C ASP A 31 14.15 2.32 -6.68
N ASP A 32 13.30 1.33 -6.37
CA ASP A 32 12.71 0.44 -7.37
C ASP A 32 11.98 1.23 -8.46
N THR A 33 12.16 0.81 -9.71
CA THR A 33 11.44 1.39 -10.86
C THR A 33 10.30 0.46 -11.23
N PHE A 34 9.08 1.01 -11.29
CA PHE A 34 7.90 0.27 -11.70
C PHE A 34 7.93 0.02 -13.20
N GLU A 35 7.61 -1.21 -13.61
CA GLU A 35 7.48 -1.63 -15.00
C GLU A 35 6.05 -2.09 -15.30
N ALA A 36 5.63 -1.98 -16.57
CA ALA A 36 4.33 -2.48 -16.98
C ALA A 36 4.26 -4.01 -16.77
N GLY A 37 3.22 -4.46 -16.07
CA GLY A 37 3.07 -5.85 -15.63
C GLY A 37 3.29 -6.06 -14.14
N ASP A 38 3.94 -5.12 -13.44
CA ASP A 38 4.07 -5.18 -11.98
C ASP A 38 2.71 -5.11 -11.30
N VAL A 39 2.54 -5.87 -10.22
CA VAL A 39 1.36 -5.79 -9.36
C VAL A 39 1.81 -5.43 -7.96
N PHE A 40 1.16 -4.44 -7.35
CA PHE A 40 1.54 -3.94 -6.03
C PHE A 40 0.32 -3.56 -5.19
N THR A 41 0.51 -3.57 -3.87
CA THR A 41 -0.45 -3.08 -2.88
C THR A 41 -0.24 -1.60 -2.62
N ALA A 42 -1.33 -0.86 -2.41
CA ALA A 42 -1.30 0.44 -1.76
C ALA A 42 -2.23 0.40 -0.55
N GLU A 43 -1.64 0.42 0.64
CA GLU A 43 -2.25 0.02 1.90
C GLU A 43 -2.02 1.01 3.07
N PRO A 44 -2.30 2.32 2.92
CA PRO A 44 -2.12 3.27 4.01
C PRO A 44 -2.95 2.90 5.25
N GLY A 45 -2.32 2.92 6.42
CA GLY A 45 -2.93 2.54 7.69
C GLY A 45 -2.61 3.53 8.81
N LEU A 46 -3.64 3.96 9.52
CA LEU A 46 -3.50 4.85 10.66
C LEU A 46 -3.72 4.07 11.96
N TYR A 47 -2.68 4.04 12.79
CA TYR A 47 -2.67 3.36 14.07
C TYR A 47 -2.10 4.30 15.13
N ALA A 48 -2.89 4.61 16.15
CA ALA A 48 -2.42 5.35 17.32
C ALA A 48 -3.26 4.96 18.53
N ASP A 49 -2.63 4.85 19.70
CA ASP A 49 -3.31 4.44 20.94
C ASP A 49 -4.44 5.42 21.30
N GLU A 50 -4.27 6.71 21.00
CA GLU A 50 -5.27 7.76 21.18
C GLU A 50 -6.53 7.54 20.34
N LEU A 51 -6.41 6.87 19.18
CA LEU A 51 -7.54 6.55 18.31
C LEU A 51 -8.37 5.39 18.85
N ARG A 52 -7.81 4.59 19.78
CA ARG A 52 -8.43 3.37 20.37
C ARG A 52 -8.82 2.29 19.34
N ALA A 53 -8.50 2.51 18.07
CA ALA A 53 -8.77 1.67 16.92
C ALA A 53 -7.73 2.00 15.84
N GLY A 54 -7.60 1.11 14.86
CA GLY A 54 -6.80 1.34 13.68
C GLY A 54 -7.62 1.08 12.42
N MET A 55 -7.27 1.76 11.34
CA MET A 55 -7.91 1.57 10.03
C MET A 55 -6.84 1.51 8.96
N ARG A 56 -6.95 0.50 8.09
CA ARG A 56 -6.17 0.38 6.86
C ARG A 56 -7.10 0.09 5.71
N ILE A 57 -6.86 0.76 4.60
CA ILE A 57 -7.55 0.50 3.34
C ILE A 57 -6.47 0.06 2.37
N GLU A 58 -6.64 -1.12 1.79
CA GLU A 58 -5.70 -1.75 0.90
C GLU A 58 -6.39 -2.06 -0.42
N ASN A 59 -5.74 -1.69 -1.52
CA ASN A 59 -6.13 -2.11 -2.86
C ASN A 59 -4.88 -2.57 -3.62
N ASP A 60 -5.11 -3.50 -4.53
CA ASP A 60 -4.11 -4.01 -5.45
C ASP A 60 -4.22 -3.27 -6.79
N TYR A 61 -3.06 -2.98 -7.38
CA TYR A 61 -2.95 -2.27 -8.64
C TYR A 61 -2.03 -3.01 -9.60
N LEU A 62 -2.43 -3.09 -10.87
CA LEU A 62 -1.59 -3.47 -11.99
C LEU A 62 -0.99 -2.22 -12.62
N VAL A 63 0.32 -2.20 -12.81
CA VAL A 63 0.98 -1.20 -13.65
C VAL A 63 0.75 -1.52 -15.11
N THR A 64 0.24 -0.55 -15.85
CA THR A 64 0.03 -0.60 -17.30
C THR A 64 1.02 0.32 -18.00
N GLU A 65 1.10 0.25 -19.33
CA GLU A 65 1.96 1.15 -20.11
C GLU A 65 1.66 2.65 -19.90
N ASN A 66 0.44 2.99 -19.45
CA ASN A 66 -0.03 4.38 -19.38
C ASN A 66 -0.50 4.82 -17.98
N GLY A 67 -0.24 4.02 -16.94
CA GLY A 67 -0.70 4.30 -15.58
C GLY A 67 -0.96 3.03 -14.79
N VAL A 68 -1.98 3.04 -13.93
CA VAL A 68 -2.34 1.90 -13.08
C VAL A 68 -3.81 1.53 -13.21
N GLU A 69 -4.11 0.24 -13.13
CA GLU A 69 -5.46 -0.33 -13.05
C GLU A 69 -5.71 -0.91 -11.67
N ARG A 70 -6.84 -0.58 -11.04
CA ARG A 70 -7.21 -1.15 -9.73
C ARG A 70 -7.82 -2.54 -9.93
N LEU A 71 -7.27 -3.54 -9.26
CA LEU A 71 -7.72 -4.93 -9.34
C LEU A 71 -8.75 -5.29 -8.25
N THR A 72 -8.75 -4.57 -7.13
CA THR A 72 -9.71 -4.77 -6.05
C THR A 72 -11.01 -4.00 -6.31
N ASP A 73 -12.15 -4.69 -6.26
CA ASP A 73 -13.48 -4.09 -6.39
C ASP A 73 -14.30 -4.28 -5.11
N PHE A 74 -13.95 -3.50 -4.09
CA PHE A 74 -14.67 -3.44 -2.83
C PHE A 74 -15.11 -1.99 -2.54
N SER A 75 -16.34 -1.82 -2.05
CA SER A 75 -16.86 -0.50 -1.69
C SER A 75 -16.15 0.03 -0.46
N LEU A 76 -15.75 1.30 -0.50
CA LEU A 76 -15.14 2.00 0.65
C LEU A 76 -16.16 2.83 1.44
N GLU A 77 -17.46 2.62 1.20
CA GLU A 77 -18.51 3.24 2.01
C GLU A 77 -18.48 2.66 3.44
N LEU A 78 -18.55 3.57 4.42
CA LEU A 78 -18.57 3.28 5.86
C LEU A 78 -19.99 3.37 6.41
#